data_AF-A0A183G8N1-F1
#
_entry.id   AF-A0A183G8N1-F1
#
_cell.length_a   1.000
_cell.length_b   1.000
_cell.length_c   1.000
_cell.angle_alpha   90.00
_cell.angle_beta   90.00
_cell.angle_gamma   90.00
#
_symmetry.space_group_name_H-M   'P 1'
#
loop_
_entity.id
_entity.type
_entity.pdbx_description
1 polymer ?
#
loop_
_entity_poly.entity_id
_entity_poly.type
_entity_poly.pdbx_seq_one_letter_code
_entity_poly.pdbx_strand_id
1 'polypeptide(L)'
;MLTSLLHRDLVRSLRSIHTSLPSLWQSFENERHYEPGEDYVNRTWHGLTYDFRRWRRRYQEARRDAFKRRNPIAHMKHATIDNELFPFRAEILIIGGGLTGSSTAYWLKERFRDEDLKVVVVENNDKFTQSSTMLSTGGISQQFSIPEHIEMSLFTAEFLRHAGEHLRILDNAPPDINLLPNGFLYLARSEHEAEELKKNWRTQLDKGACVALLSKDELKARFPFMDFEDVVQGTLGLENEGTFDTWQLLSAIREKNITLGVQVHFYGCISLKLGIGPTDKRC
;
A
#
# COMPACT_ATOMS: atom_id res chain seq x y z
N MET A 1 19.45 40.66 -12.54
CA MET A 1 19.75 39.24 -12.82
C MET A 1 19.70 38.33 -11.58
N LEU A 2 19.76 38.85 -10.34
CA LEU A 2 19.57 38.05 -9.12
C LEU A 2 18.10 37.91 -8.65
N THR A 3 17.19 38.74 -9.17
CA THR A 3 15.77 38.73 -8.79
C THR A 3 14.91 37.70 -9.53
N SER A 4 15.38 37.15 -10.67
CA SER A 4 14.62 36.16 -11.45
C SER A 4 14.88 34.70 -11.05
N LEU A 5 15.97 34.42 -10.33
CA LEU A 5 16.30 33.07 -9.84
C LEU A 5 15.51 32.72 -8.58
N LEU A 6 15.44 33.65 -7.61
CA LEU A 6 14.68 33.46 -6.37
C LEU A 6 13.18 33.28 -6.60
N HIS A 7 12.61 33.89 -7.65
CA HIS A 7 11.19 33.74 -7.97
C HIS A 7 10.86 32.37 -8.59
N ARG A 8 11.84 31.68 -9.19
CA ARG A 8 11.63 30.38 -9.87
C ARG A 8 11.68 29.20 -8.90
N ASP A 9 12.45 29.32 -7.82
CA ASP A 9 12.54 28.29 -6.77
C ASP A 9 11.36 28.34 -5.79
N LEU A 10 10.81 29.53 -5.52
CA LEU A 10 9.62 29.69 -4.67
C LEU A 10 8.33 29.15 -5.31
N VAL A 11 8.26 29.09 -6.65
CA VAL A 11 7.06 28.62 -7.38
C VAL A 11 7.02 27.09 -7.51
N ARG A 12 8.15 26.39 -7.32
CA ARG A 12 8.20 24.91 -7.41
C ARG A 12 7.88 24.18 -6.10
N SER A 13 7.95 24.86 -4.95
CA SER A 13 7.73 24.27 -3.62
C SER A 13 6.25 24.22 -3.19
N LEU A 14 5.34 24.95 -3.86
CA LEU A 14 3.94 25.06 -3.46
C LEU A 14 3.02 23.96 -4.02
N ARG A 15 3.55 22.94 -4.71
CA ARG A 15 2.77 21.82 -5.25
C ARG A 15 2.83 20.58 -4.33
N SER A 16 2.32 20.68 -3.11
CA SER A 16 1.93 19.49 -2.32
C SER A 16 1.29 19.75 -0.95
N ILE A 17 1.10 21.00 -0.50
CA ILE A 17 0.28 21.22 0.69
C ILE A 17 -1.18 21.24 0.25
N HIS A 18 -1.81 20.06 0.29
CA HIS A 18 -3.25 19.95 0.20
C HIS A 18 -3.86 20.53 1.48
N THR A 19 -4.18 21.82 1.48
CA THR A 19 -5.02 22.41 2.52
C THR A 19 -6.47 22.07 2.19
N SER A 20 -6.95 20.92 2.64
CA SER A 20 -8.39 20.72 2.74
C SER A 20 -8.91 21.75 3.74
N LEU A 21 -9.78 22.66 3.30
CA LEU A 21 -10.62 23.44 4.22
C LEU A 21 -11.25 22.45 5.20
N PRO A 22 -11.27 22.72 6.52
CA PRO A 22 -11.94 21.87 7.47
C PRO A 22 -13.43 21.85 7.11
N SER A 23 -13.85 20.84 6.34
CA SER A 23 -15.25 20.52 6.17
C SER A 23 -15.72 19.99 7.52
N LEU A 24 -16.87 20.51 7.95
CA LEU A 24 -17.61 20.18 9.16
C LEU A 24 -17.04 18.96 9.91
N TRP A 25 -16.32 19.22 11.00
CA TRP A 25 -15.80 18.19 11.90
C TRP A 25 -17.00 17.38 12.42
N GLN A 26 -17.37 16.30 11.74
CA GLN A 26 -18.15 15.27 12.39
C GLN A 26 -17.19 14.67 13.41
N SER A 27 -17.50 14.81 14.70
CA SER A 27 -16.82 14.02 15.71
C SER A 27 -17.10 12.55 15.40
N PHE A 28 -16.21 11.93 14.63
CA PHE A 28 -16.14 10.48 14.47
C PHE A 28 -15.53 9.86 15.74
N GLU A 29 -15.88 10.38 16.92
CA GLU A 29 -15.76 9.60 18.13
C GLU A 29 -16.78 8.49 17.98
N ASN A 30 -16.30 7.24 18.04
CA ASN A 30 -17.17 6.08 17.98
C ASN A 30 -18.00 6.06 19.28
N GLU A 31 -19.09 6.85 19.31
CA GLU A 31 -19.96 7.08 20.48
C GLU A 31 -20.54 5.77 21.05
N ARG A 32 -20.45 4.64 20.32
CA ARG A 32 -20.78 3.31 20.87
C ARG A 32 -19.89 2.89 22.02
N HIS A 33 -18.62 3.29 22.01
CA HIS A 33 -17.62 2.78 22.93
C HIS A 33 -17.10 3.85 23.89
N TYR A 34 -17.90 4.90 24.11
CA TYR A 34 -17.76 5.67 25.33
C TYR A 34 -17.97 4.69 26.49
N GLU A 35 -16.91 4.36 27.23
CA GLU A 35 -17.01 3.70 28.52
C GLU A 35 -17.35 4.79 29.53
N PRO A 36 -18.61 4.92 29.97
CA PRO A 36 -18.88 5.66 31.19
C PRO A 36 -18.09 4.91 32.26
N GLY A 37 -17.34 5.61 33.11
CA GLY A 37 -16.64 4.98 34.23
C GLY A 37 -17.59 4.19 35.14
N GLU A 38 -17.13 3.82 36.34
CA GLU A 38 -17.91 2.96 37.27
C GLU A 38 -19.29 3.51 37.70
N ASP A 39 -19.64 4.73 37.31
CA ASP A 39 -20.92 5.37 37.61
C ASP A 39 -22.09 4.83 36.76
N TYR A 40 -22.96 4.07 37.43
CA TYR A 40 -24.15 3.43 36.85
C TYR A 40 -25.16 4.43 36.25
N VAL A 41 -25.27 5.63 36.79
CA VAL A 41 -26.27 6.63 36.35
C VAL A 41 -25.86 7.20 35.00
N ASN A 42 -24.58 7.57 34.87
CA ASN A 42 -24.01 8.10 33.64
C ASN A 42 -24.08 7.07 32.51
N ARG A 43 -23.87 5.77 32.80
CA ARG A 43 -24.00 4.70 31.81
C ARG A 43 -25.43 4.54 31.29
N THR A 44 -26.40 4.55 32.19
CA THR A 44 -27.81 4.38 31.85
C THR A 44 -28.30 5.58 31.03
N TRP A 45 -27.93 6.79 31.43
CA TRP A 45 -28.26 8.01 30.71
C TRP A 45 -27.59 8.08 29.34
N HIS A 46 -26.32 7.69 29.24
CA HIS A 46 -25.60 7.62 27.98
C HIS A 46 -26.24 6.61 27.02
N GLY A 47 -26.57 5.39 27.49
CA GLY A 47 -27.22 4.38 26.64
C GLY A 47 -28.57 4.84 26.10
N LEU A 48 -29.42 5.41 26.97
CA LEU A 48 -30.75 5.90 26.59
C LEU A 48 -30.68 7.10 25.62
N THR A 49 -29.77 8.04 25.87
CA THR A 49 -29.58 9.20 24.97
C THR A 49 -28.90 8.78 23.66
N TYR A 50 -28.00 7.80 23.68
CA TYR A 50 -27.37 7.23 22.50
C TYR A 50 -28.40 6.58 21.58
N ASP A 51 -29.28 5.72 22.10
CA ASP A 51 -30.30 5.06 21.27
C ASP A 51 -31.25 6.06 20.63
N PHE A 52 -31.62 7.13 21.35
CA PHE A 52 -32.45 8.21 20.80
C PHE A 52 -31.72 8.99 19.69
N ARG A 53 -30.43 9.31 19.89
CA ARG A 53 -29.58 9.96 18.88
C ARG A 53 -29.38 9.06 17.65
N ARG A 54 -29.16 7.75 17.86
CA ARG A 54 -29.02 6.72 16.82
C ARG A 54 -30.30 6.59 15.99
N TRP A 55 -31.45 6.48 16.66
CA TRP A 55 -32.75 6.46 16.00
C TRP A 55 -32.97 7.72 15.16
N ARG A 56 -32.69 8.90 15.72
CA ARG A 56 -32.81 10.18 15.00
C ARG A 56 -31.90 10.24 13.76
N ARG A 57 -30.67 9.73 13.85
CA ARG A 57 -29.71 9.65 12.73
C ARG A 57 -30.23 8.75 11.62
N ARG A 58 -30.65 7.52 11.96
CA ARG A 58 -31.26 6.57 11.01
C ARG A 58 -32.53 7.11 10.37
N TYR A 59 -33.37 7.79 11.14
CA TYR A 59 -34.59 8.42 10.63
C TYR A 59 -34.29 9.56 9.64
N GLN A 60 -33.29 10.40 9.93
CA GLN A 60 -32.84 11.46 9.01
C GLN A 60 -32.21 10.90 7.72
N GLU A 61 -31.41 9.84 7.84
CA GLU A 61 -30.85 9.10 6.70
C GLU A 61 -31.96 8.50 5.83
N ALA A 62 -32.90 7.77 6.43
CA ALA A 62 -34.05 7.17 5.74
C ALA A 62 -34.94 8.23 5.05
N ARG A 63 -35.20 9.37 5.70
CA ARG A 63 -35.94 10.49 5.09
C ARG A 63 -35.26 11.04 3.84
N ARG A 64 -33.93 11.11 3.84
CA ARG A 64 -33.15 11.60 2.70
C ARG A 64 -32.90 10.51 1.65
N ASP A 65 -33.20 9.24 1.96
CA ASP A 65 -32.93 8.10 1.08
C ASP A 65 -33.78 8.15 -0.20
N ALA A 66 -35.06 8.50 -0.12
CA ALA A 66 -35.91 8.67 -1.31
C ALA A 66 -35.41 9.77 -2.27
N PHE A 67 -34.87 10.86 -1.73
CA PHE A 67 -34.26 11.95 -2.52
C PHE A 67 -32.91 11.52 -3.12
N LYS A 68 -32.09 10.78 -2.36
CA LYS A 68 -30.81 10.21 -2.84
C LYS A 68 -31.02 9.19 -3.96
N ARG A 69 -32.04 8.32 -3.86
CA ARG A 69 -32.40 7.34 -4.91
C ARG A 69 -32.82 8.00 -6.22
N ARG A 70 -33.45 9.19 -6.18
CA ARG A 70 -33.88 9.94 -7.37
C ARG A 70 -32.76 10.74 -8.03
N ASN A 71 -31.66 11.01 -7.32
CA ASN A 71 -30.51 11.78 -7.82
C ASN A 71 -29.19 10.98 -7.69
N PRO A 72 -29.05 9.84 -8.39
CA PRO A 72 -27.91 8.92 -8.21
C PRO A 72 -26.56 9.54 -8.63
N ILE A 73 -26.56 10.52 -9.53
CA ILE A 73 -25.35 11.20 -10.00
C ILE A 73 -24.84 12.20 -8.95
N ALA A 74 -25.74 12.92 -8.27
CA ALA A 74 -25.39 13.86 -7.19
C ALA A 74 -25.09 13.14 -5.86
N HIS A 75 -25.60 11.92 -5.72
CA HIS A 75 -25.46 11.08 -4.53
C HIS A 75 -25.02 9.68 -4.92
N MET A 76 -23.86 9.60 -5.61
CA MET A 76 -23.17 8.33 -5.79
C MET A 76 -23.03 7.70 -4.39
N LYS A 77 -23.57 6.49 -4.21
CA LYS A 77 -23.53 5.79 -2.93
C LYS A 77 -22.06 5.64 -2.52
N HIS A 78 -21.60 6.51 -1.63
CA HIS A 78 -20.47 6.16 -0.78
C HIS A 78 -21.01 4.99 0.03
N ALA A 79 -20.35 3.83 -0.04
CA ALA A 79 -20.75 2.67 0.75
C ALA A 79 -21.03 3.16 2.17
N THR A 80 -22.19 2.81 2.73
CA THR A 80 -22.49 3.10 4.14
C THR A 80 -21.30 2.59 4.93
N ILE A 81 -20.53 3.52 5.52
CA ILE A 81 -19.44 3.19 6.42
C ILE A 81 -20.09 2.49 7.59
N ASP A 82 -20.10 1.16 7.57
CA ASP A 82 -20.63 0.39 8.68
C ASP A 82 -19.58 0.39 9.79
N ASN A 83 -19.59 1.47 10.57
CA ASN A 83 -18.74 1.63 11.74
C ASN A 83 -18.97 0.51 12.78
N GLU A 84 -20.02 -0.30 12.62
CA GLU A 84 -20.29 -1.47 13.47
C GLU A 84 -19.31 -2.62 13.20
N LEU A 85 -18.61 -2.64 12.05
CA LEU A 85 -17.61 -3.65 11.70
C LEU A 85 -16.18 -3.28 12.12
N PHE A 86 -15.93 -2.02 12.53
CA PHE A 86 -14.58 -1.62 12.92
C PHE A 86 -14.28 -2.09 14.35
N PRO A 87 -13.16 -2.78 14.58
CA PRO A 87 -12.84 -3.28 15.92
C PRO A 87 -12.56 -2.10 16.85
N PHE A 88 -13.09 -2.17 18.08
CA PHE A 88 -12.84 -1.17 19.11
C PHE A 88 -11.36 -1.03 19.47
N ARG A 89 -10.62 -2.14 19.39
CA ARG A 89 -9.21 -2.23 19.70
C ARG A 89 -8.51 -3.07 18.64
N ALA A 90 -7.36 -2.59 18.21
CA ALA A 90 -6.40 -3.31 17.39
C ALA A 90 -5.02 -3.20 18.04
N GLU A 91 -4.27 -4.29 18.04
CA GLU A 91 -2.87 -4.29 18.45
C GLU A 91 -1.99 -3.62 17.39
N ILE A 92 -2.34 -3.82 16.11
CA ILE A 92 -1.62 -3.23 14.97
C ILE A 92 -2.63 -2.64 13.99
N LEU A 93 -2.51 -1.33 13.75
CA LEU A 93 -3.25 -0.60 12.73
C LEU A 93 -2.33 -0.22 11.57
N ILE A 94 -2.63 -0.71 10.37
CA ILE A 94 -1.92 -0.41 9.12
C ILE A 94 -2.77 0.54 8.30
N ILE A 95 -2.20 1.68 7.94
CA ILE A 95 -2.88 2.71 7.14
C ILE A 95 -2.29 2.67 5.73
N GLY A 96 -3.14 2.32 4.78
CA GLY A 96 -2.78 1.99 3.40
C GLY A 96 -2.83 0.48 3.18
N GLY A 97 -3.90 -0.01 2.55
CA GLY A 97 -4.06 -1.36 2.05
C GLY A 97 -3.59 -1.56 0.61
N GLY A 98 -2.64 -0.75 0.12
CA GLY A 98 -1.88 -1.04 -1.11
C GLY A 98 -0.98 -2.28 -0.95
N LEU A 99 -0.10 -2.53 -1.92
CA LEU A 99 0.76 -3.72 -1.91
C LEU A 99 1.65 -3.80 -0.66
N THR A 100 2.29 -2.69 -0.29
CA THR A 100 3.16 -2.62 0.88
C THR A 100 2.41 -2.91 2.18
N GLY A 101 1.30 -2.23 2.46
CA GLY A 101 0.58 -2.43 3.72
C GLY A 101 -0.14 -3.77 3.81
N SER A 102 -0.66 -4.28 2.69
CA SER A 102 -1.21 -5.64 2.63
C SER A 102 -0.13 -6.70 2.84
N SER A 103 1.06 -6.51 2.27
CA SER A 103 2.21 -7.40 2.48
C SER A 103 2.70 -7.36 3.93
N THR A 104 2.76 -6.18 4.56
CA THR A 104 3.09 -6.04 5.99
C THR A 104 2.11 -6.82 6.86
N ALA A 105 0.80 -6.71 6.59
CA ALA A 105 -0.22 -7.48 7.33
C ALA A 105 -0.04 -8.99 7.16
N TYR A 106 0.27 -9.44 5.95
CA TYR A 106 0.54 -10.84 5.63
C TYR A 106 1.72 -11.37 6.44
N TRP A 107 2.88 -10.70 6.38
CA TRP A 107 4.08 -11.16 7.08
C TRP A 107 3.94 -11.11 8.61
N LEU A 108 3.19 -10.15 9.14
CA LEU A 108 2.86 -10.11 10.57
C LEU A 108 2.06 -11.35 11.00
N LYS A 109 1.00 -11.69 10.26
CA LYS A 109 0.19 -12.87 10.58
C LYS A 109 0.87 -14.18 10.25
N GLU A 110 1.72 -14.22 9.23
CA GLU A 110 2.49 -15.42 8.89
C GLU A 110 3.52 -15.73 9.99
N ARG A 111 4.15 -14.70 10.57
CA ARG A 111 5.10 -14.85 11.68
C ARG A 111 4.41 -15.06 13.03
N PHE A 112 3.28 -14.40 13.26
CA PHE A 112 2.53 -14.44 14.52
C PHE A 112 1.09 -14.90 14.25
N ARG A 113 0.88 -16.23 14.28
CA ARG A 113 -0.44 -16.85 14.08
C ARG A 113 -1.33 -16.84 15.33
N ASP A 114 -1.14 -15.84 16.18
CA ASP A 114 -1.98 -15.64 17.36
C ASP A 114 -3.32 -15.01 16.94
N GLU A 115 -4.43 -15.61 17.38
CA GLU A 115 -5.77 -15.08 17.16
C GLU A 115 -6.01 -13.79 17.96
N ASP A 116 -5.32 -13.64 19.10
CA ASP A 116 -5.44 -12.46 19.95
C ASP A 116 -4.73 -11.23 19.36
N LEU A 117 -3.78 -11.42 18.44
CA LEU A 117 -3.12 -10.32 17.72
C LEU A 117 -4.05 -9.76 16.63
N LYS A 118 -4.80 -8.70 16.91
CA LYS A 118 -5.70 -8.09 15.94
C LYS A 118 -4.93 -7.11 15.06
N VAL A 119 -4.76 -7.50 13.81
CA VAL A 119 -4.17 -6.68 12.75
C VAL A 119 -5.30 -6.12 11.90
N VAL A 120 -5.33 -4.79 11.76
CA VAL A 120 -6.33 -4.06 11.01
C VAL A 120 -5.66 -3.26 9.90
N VAL A 121 -6.14 -3.43 8.66
CA VAL A 121 -5.68 -2.67 7.50
C VAL A 121 -6.80 -1.73 7.08
N VAL A 122 -6.47 -0.44 6.91
CA VAL A 122 -7.42 0.57 6.48
C VAL A 122 -6.94 1.23 5.20
N GLU A 123 -7.77 1.23 4.17
CA GLU A 123 -7.47 1.81 2.85
C GLU A 123 -8.45 2.91 2.46
N ASN A 124 -7.96 3.91 1.71
CA ASN A 124 -8.81 4.97 1.17
C ASN A 124 -9.44 4.56 -0.16
N ASN A 125 -10.71 4.16 -0.15
CA ASN A 125 -11.36 3.69 -1.38
C ASN A 125 -11.52 4.79 -2.45
N ASP A 126 -11.80 6.03 -2.03
CA ASP A 126 -12.08 7.15 -2.93
C ASP A 126 -10.86 7.52 -3.80
N LYS A 127 -9.65 7.19 -3.31
CA LYS A 127 -8.38 7.48 -3.97
C LYS A 127 -7.60 6.22 -4.36
N PHE A 128 -8.17 5.04 -4.19
CA PHE A 128 -7.45 3.79 -4.40
C PHE A 128 -6.98 3.63 -5.86
N THR A 129 -7.79 4.09 -6.82
CA THR A 129 -7.43 4.11 -8.26
C THR A 129 -6.25 5.02 -8.58
N GLN A 130 -5.91 5.96 -7.70
CA GLN A 130 -4.76 6.86 -7.82
C GLN A 130 -3.55 6.35 -7.03
N SER A 131 -3.64 5.17 -6.40
CA SER A 131 -2.54 4.60 -5.63
C SER A 131 -1.38 4.16 -6.53
N SER A 132 -0.17 4.18 -5.98
CA SER A 132 1.02 3.69 -6.68
C SER A 132 0.91 2.22 -7.09
N THR A 133 0.18 1.40 -6.32
CA THR A 133 -0.05 -0.01 -6.66
C THR A 133 -0.89 -0.16 -7.93
N MET A 134 -1.95 0.63 -8.09
CA MET A 134 -2.82 0.59 -9.28
C MET A 134 -2.19 1.23 -10.51
N LEU A 135 -1.34 2.24 -10.32
CA LEU A 135 -0.66 2.94 -11.43
C LEU A 135 0.67 2.30 -11.83
N SER A 136 1.17 1.35 -11.05
CA SER A 136 2.42 0.65 -11.34
C SER A 136 2.24 -0.33 -12.49
N THR A 137 3.24 -0.42 -13.36
CA THR A 137 3.32 -1.41 -14.44
C THR A 137 3.78 -2.78 -13.95
N GLY A 138 4.10 -2.94 -12.66
CA GLY A 138 4.44 -4.21 -12.02
C GLY A 138 5.75 -4.79 -12.52
N GLY A 139 6.87 -4.42 -11.89
CA GLY A 139 8.20 -4.90 -12.24
C GLY A 139 9.03 -5.24 -11.01
N ILE A 140 9.86 -6.26 -11.13
CA ILE A 140 10.87 -6.66 -10.15
C ILE A 140 12.23 -6.82 -10.81
N SER A 141 13.22 -6.11 -10.30
CA SER A 141 14.60 -6.09 -10.79
C SER A 141 15.55 -6.29 -9.62
N GLN A 142 16.71 -6.88 -9.85
CA GLN A 142 17.75 -7.09 -8.83
C GLN A 142 18.94 -6.15 -9.02
N GLN A 143 18.93 -5.35 -10.09
CA GLN A 143 20.03 -4.50 -10.50
C GLN A 143 20.07 -3.17 -9.72
N PHE A 144 20.25 -3.27 -8.40
CA PHE A 144 20.44 -2.13 -7.51
C PHE A 144 21.93 -1.89 -7.20
N SER A 145 22.24 -0.70 -6.69
CA SER A 145 23.58 -0.32 -6.23
C SER A 145 23.80 -0.56 -4.73
N ILE A 146 22.72 -0.64 -3.96
CA ILE A 146 22.73 -0.83 -2.50
C ILE A 146 22.52 -2.33 -2.20
N PRO A 147 23.44 -3.01 -1.49
CA PRO A 147 23.35 -4.43 -1.18
C PRO A 147 22.01 -4.88 -0.58
N GLU A 148 21.48 -4.11 0.35
CA GLU A 148 20.24 -4.40 1.07
C GLU A 148 19.03 -4.42 0.11
N HIS A 149 19.03 -3.57 -0.93
CA HIS A 149 17.97 -3.57 -1.93
C HIS A 149 18.03 -4.81 -2.82
N ILE A 150 19.23 -5.32 -3.10
CA ILE A 150 19.44 -6.54 -3.89
C ILE A 150 18.89 -7.74 -3.11
N GLU A 151 19.24 -7.83 -1.82
CA GLU A 151 18.73 -8.89 -0.92
C GLU A 151 17.20 -8.85 -0.78
N MET A 152 16.63 -7.66 -0.58
CA MET A 152 15.17 -7.48 -0.55
C MET A 152 14.50 -7.90 -1.87
N SER A 153 15.14 -7.61 -3.00
CA SER A 153 14.61 -8.00 -4.31
C SER A 153 14.72 -9.50 -4.57
N LEU A 154 15.84 -10.13 -4.21
CA LEU A 154 16.02 -11.58 -4.27
C LEU A 154 14.94 -12.31 -3.45
N PHE A 155 14.71 -11.85 -2.21
CA PHE A 155 13.64 -12.37 -1.37
C PHE A 155 12.26 -12.20 -2.02
N THR A 156 11.99 -11.01 -2.58
CA THR A 156 10.69 -10.74 -3.22
C THR A 156 10.50 -11.60 -4.46
N ALA A 157 11.54 -11.81 -5.27
CA ALA A 157 11.48 -12.64 -6.47
C ALA A 157 11.18 -14.11 -6.10
N GLU A 158 11.82 -14.61 -5.05
CA GLU A 158 11.57 -15.96 -4.55
C GLU A 158 10.13 -16.12 -4.03
N PHE A 159 9.64 -15.13 -3.28
CA PHE A 159 8.25 -15.10 -2.83
C PHE A 159 7.27 -15.09 -4.02
N LEU A 160 7.53 -14.29 -5.06
CA LEU A 160 6.66 -14.20 -6.24
C LEU A 160 6.65 -15.51 -7.05
N ARG A 161 7.80 -16.18 -7.19
CA ARG A 161 7.90 -17.50 -7.84
C ARG A 161 7.04 -18.55 -7.12
N HIS A 162 6.98 -18.47 -5.79
CA HIS A 162 6.21 -19.38 -4.94
C HIS A 162 4.90 -18.75 -4.44
N ALA A 163 4.41 -17.68 -5.10
CA ALA A 163 3.21 -16.97 -4.67
C ALA A 163 1.99 -17.90 -4.68
N GLY A 164 1.93 -18.84 -5.63
CA GLY A 164 0.89 -19.86 -5.70
C GLY A 164 0.85 -20.80 -4.50
N GLU A 165 1.96 -20.95 -3.75
CA GLU A 165 2.02 -21.74 -2.52
C GLU A 165 1.73 -20.87 -1.30
N HIS A 166 2.40 -19.72 -1.20
CA HIS A 166 2.26 -18.78 -0.09
C HIS A 166 0.85 -18.18 0.03
N LEU A 167 0.26 -17.78 -1.09
CA LEU A 167 -1.00 -17.05 -1.14
C LEU A 167 -2.21 -17.96 -1.38
N ARG A 168 -2.02 -19.28 -1.45
CA ARG A 168 -3.11 -20.22 -1.63
C ARG A 168 -4.09 -20.19 -0.46
N ILE A 169 -5.36 -20.26 -0.80
CA ILE A 169 -6.47 -20.47 0.12
C ILE A 169 -6.90 -21.94 0.02
N LEU A 170 -7.28 -22.53 1.15
CA LEU A 170 -7.75 -23.92 1.20
C LEU A 170 -8.90 -24.10 0.20
N ASP A 171 -8.87 -25.23 -0.51
CA ASP A 171 -9.88 -25.64 -1.50
C ASP A 171 -10.02 -24.73 -2.75
N ASN A 172 -9.19 -23.69 -2.87
CA ASN A 172 -9.12 -22.85 -4.07
C ASN A 172 -7.90 -23.20 -4.94
N ALA A 173 -8.00 -22.87 -6.23
CA ALA A 173 -6.85 -22.88 -7.13
C ALA A 173 -5.79 -21.85 -6.66
N PRO A 174 -4.49 -22.12 -6.89
CA PRO A 174 -3.45 -21.13 -6.66
C PRO A 174 -3.74 -19.81 -7.40
N PRO A 175 -3.52 -18.64 -6.78
CA PRO A 175 -3.69 -17.37 -7.47
C PRO A 175 -2.67 -17.24 -8.61
N ASP A 176 -3.14 -16.79 -9.78
CA ASP A 176 -2.28 -16.47 -10.91
C ASP A 176 -1.95 -14.98 -10.92
N ILE A 177 -0.70 -14.66 -10.61
CA ILE A 177 -0.18 -13.28 -10.60
C ILE A 177 0.37 -12.84 -11.95
N ASN A 178 0.27 -13.68 -12.99
CA ASN A 178 0.80 -13.45 -14.33
C ASN A 178 2.29 -13.03 -14.31
N LEU A 179 3.13 -13.75 -13.53
CA LEU A 179 4.55 -13.46 -13.46
C LEU A 179 5.24 -13.86 -14.77
N LEU A 180 5.71 -12.86 -15.52
CA LEU A 180 6.49 -13.03 -16.74
C LEU A 180 7.97 -12.82 -16.42
N PRO A 181 8.84 -13.83 -16.63
CA PRO A 181 10.27 -13.74 -16.31
C PRO A 181 11.04 -13.01 -17.41
N ASN A 182 10.81 -11.71 -17.55
CA ASN A 182 11.59 -10.82 -18.41
C ASN A 182 12.69 -10.10 -17.62
N GLY A 183 13.88 -9.99 -18.21
CA GLY A 183 15.00 -9.27 -17.63
C GLY A 183 14.93 -7.77 -17.88
N PHE A 184 15.53 -6.98 -17.00
CA PHE A 184 15.75 -5.55 -17.20
C PHE A 184 17.11 -5.32 -17.86
N LEU A 185 17.13 -4.52 -18.91
CA LEU A 185 18.32 -4.09 -19.62
C LEU A 185 18.65 -2.65 -19.23
N TYR A 186 19.80 -2.43 -18.60
CA TYR A 186 20.35 -1.10 -18.33
C TYR A 186 21.49 -0.82 -19.30
N LEU A 187 21.55 0.40 -19.84
CA LEU A 187 22.50 0.80 -20.87
C LEU A 187 23.28 2.03 -20.39
N ALA A 188 24.60 2.00 -20.56
CA ALA A 188 25.49 3.12 -20.33
C ALA A 188 25.89 3.75 -21.67
N ARG A 189 25.84 5.08 -21.74
CA ARG A 189 26.23 5.85 -22.93
C ARG A 189 27.58 6.54 -22.77
N SER A 190 28.15 6.53 -21.58
CA SER A 190 29.49 7.07 -21.30
C SER A 190 30.35 6.06 -20.55
N GLU A 191 31.68 6.21 -20.66
CA GLU A 191 32.64 5.37 -19.91
C GLU A 191 32.47 5.50 -18.39
N HIS A 192 32.05 6.67 -17.91
CA HIS A 192 31.75 6.87 -16.49
C HIS A 192 30.55 6.03 -16.03
N GLU A 193 29.43 6.10 -16.77
CA GLU A 193 28.25 5.26 -16.50
C GLU A 193 28.57 3.77 -16.62
N ALA A 194 29.44 3.38 -17.57
CA ALA A 194 29.86 2.00 -17.75
C ALA A 194 30.66 1.48 -16.54
N GLU A 195 31.59 2.28 -15.99
CA GLU A 195 32.32 1.89 -14.78
C GLU A 195 31.41 1.82 -13.55
N GLU A 196 30.41 2.71 -13.44
CA GLU A 196 29.38 2.61 -12.40
C GLU A 196 28.52 1.34 -12.54
N LEU A 197 28.05 1.03 -13.75
CA LEU A 197 27.33 -0.22 -14.03
C LEU A 197 28.18 -1.44 -13.66
N LYS A 198 29.45 -1.45 -14.04
CA LYS A 198 30.38 -2.54 -13.73
C LYS A 198 30.64 -2.69 -12.23
N LYS A 199 30.73 -1.58 -11.49
CA LYS A 199 30.83 -1.60 -10.03
C LYS A 199 29.57 -2.18 -9.40
N ASN A 200 28.39 -1.72 -9.83
CA ASN A 200 27.10 -2.21 -9.32
C ASN A 200 26.91 -3.69 -9.66
N TRP A 201 27.25 -4.10 -10.89
CA TRP A 201 27.22 -5.50 -11.34
C TRP A 201 28.07 -6.42 -10.45
N ARG A 202 29.27 -5.99 -10.03
CA ARG A 202 30.08 -6.78 -9.08
C ARG A 202 29.36 -6.96 -7.73
N THR A 203 28.75 -5.90 -7.21
CA THR A 203 27.97 -5.98 -5.96
C THR A 203 26.76 -6.91 -6.11
N GLN A 204 26.10 -6.88 -7.27
CA GLN A 204 24.96 -7.75 -7.59
C GLN A 204 25.37 -9.22 -7.61
N LEU A 205 26.48 -9.54 -8.29
CA LEU A 205 27.02 -10.91 -8.29
C LEU A 205 27.43 -11.38 -6.89
N ASP A 206 28.08 -10.53 -6.11
CA ASP A 206 28.48 -10.85 -4.73
C ASP A 206 27.27 -11.20 -3.85
N LYS A 207 26.13 -10.57 -4.11
CA LYS A 207 24.86 -10.82 -3.41
C LYS A 207 24.05 -11.98 -3.99
N GLY A 208 24.52 -12.62 -5.05
CA GLY A 208 23.88 -13.79 -5.68
C GLY A 208 22.84 -13.46 -6.76
N ALA A 209 22.76 -12.21 -7.23
CA ALA A 209 21.90 -11.87 -8.37
C ALA A 209 22.51 -12.38 -9.69
N CYS A 210 21.67 -12.88 -10.59
CA CYS A 210 22.13 -13.40 -11.88
C CYS A 210 22.04 -12.31 -12.96
N VAL A 211 23.14 -11.57 -13.15
CA VAL A 211 23.21 -10.43 -14.07
C VAL A 211 24.40 -10.58 -15.01
N ALA A 212 24.16 -10.42 -16.31
CA ALA A 212 25.20 -10.37 -17.33
C ALA A 212 25.66 -8.93 -17.56
N LEU A 213 26.97 -8.70 -17.62
CA LEU A 213 27.56 -7.49 -18.17
C LEU A 213 27.87 -7.73 -19.65
N LEU A 214 27.33 -6.90 -20.55
CA LEU A 214 27.37 -7.09 -21.99
C LEU A 214 28.10 -5.94 -22.67
N SER A 215 29.04 -6.28 -23.54
CA SER A 215 29.67 -5.34 -24.48
C SER A 215 28.70 -4.89 -25.58
N LYS A 216 29.03 -3.79 -26.26
CA LYS A 216 28.26 -3.30 -27.43
C LYS A 216 28.05 -4.39 -28.50
N ASP A 217 29.06 -5.21 -28.77
CA ASP A 217 28.97 -6.27 -29.78
C ASP A 217 28.04 -7.41 -29.34
N GLU A 218 28.09 -7.81 -28.07
CA GLU A 218 27.16 -8.79 -27.49
C GLU A 218 25.72 -8.27 -27.48
N LEU A 219 25.52 -6.98 -27.18
CA LEU A 219 24.21 -6.33 -27.24
C LEU A 219 23.64 -6.35 -28.65
N LYS A 220 24.43 -5.99 -29.67
CA LYS A 220 24.03 -6.05 -31.09
C LYS A 220 23.70 -7.48 -31.53
N ALA A 221 24.48 -8.46 -31.10
CA ALA A 221 24.23 -9.86 -31.42
C ALA A 221 22.93 -10.39 -30.78
N ARG A 222 22.66 -10.00 -29.52
CA ARG A 222 21.49 -10.47 -28.76
C ARG A 222 20.20 -9.73 -29.14
N PHE A 223 20.30 -8.45 -29.48
CA PHE A 223 19.16 -7.60 -29.81
C PHE A 223 19.37 -6.91 -31.17
N PRO A 224 19.37 -7.67 -32.28
CA PRO A 224 19.65 -7.13 -33.62
C PRO A 224 18.59 -6.12 -34.12
N PHE A 225 17.47 -5.99 -33.41
CA PHE A 225 16.38 -5.06 -33.69
C PHE A 225 16.55 -3.69 -32.99
N MET A 226 17.56 -3.50 -32.15
CA MET A 226 17.86 -2.23 -31.48
C MET A 226 19.15 -1.61 -32.03
N ASP A 227 19.21 -0.27 -32.02
CA ASP A 227 20.44 0.48 -32.28
C ASP A 227 21.20 0.71 -30.98
N PHE A 228 22.51 0.44 -31.02
CA PHE A 228 23.43 0.59 -29.89
C PHE A 228 24.60 1.52 -30.24
N GLU A 229 24.49 2.35 -31.29
CA GLU A 229 25.62 3.18 -31.71
C GLU A 229 26.15 4.11 -30.62
N ASP A 230 25.26 4.68 -29.80
CA ASP A 230 25.58 5.57 -28.68
C ASP A 230 25.75 4.85 -27.33
N VAL A 231 25.79 3.50 -27.33
CA VAL A 231 25.91 2.68 -26.12
C VAL A 231 27.32 2.12 -26.00
N VAL A 232 27.92 2.28 -24.82
CA VAL A 232 29.25 1.75 -24.49
C VAL A 232 29.13 0.32 -23.93
N GLN A 233 28.22 0.12 -22.98
CA GLN A 233 28.05 -1.15 -22.27
C GLN A 233 26.62 -1.28 -21.73
N GLY A 234 26.18 -2.49 -21.39
CA GLY A 234 24.91 -2.70 -20.69
C GLY A 234 24.96 -3.84 -19.68
N THR A 235 23.97 -3.87 -18.78
CA THR A 235 23.73 -5.00 -17.88
C THR A 235 22.34 -5.57 -18.11
N LEU A 236 22.22 -6.89 -18.10
CA LEU A 236 20.97 -7.61 -18.33
C LEU A 236 20.73 -8.62 -17.21
N GLY A 237 19.60 -8.51 -16.51
CA GLY A 237 19.17 -9.53 -15.58
C GLY A 237 18.75 -10.80 -16.31
N LEU A 238 19.26 -11.94 -15.87
CA LEU A 238 19.04 -13.24 -16.51
C LEU A 238 17.99 -14.07 -15.77
N GLU A 239 17.90 -13.93 -14.44
CA GLU A 239 16.99 -14.67 -13.59
C GLU A 239 16.40 -13.79 -12.50
N ASN A 240 15.28 -14.21 -11.93
CA ASN A 240 14.63 -13.58 -10.78
C ASN A 240 14.28 -12.08 -10.98
N GLU A 241 14.18 -11.68 -12.25
CA GLU A 241 13.61 -10.42 -12.70
C GLU A 241 12.34 -10.71 -13.50
N GLY A 242 11.41 -9.75 -13.52
CA GLY A 242 10.16 -9.96 -14.21
C GLY A 242 9.18 -8.82 -14.14
N THR A 243 8.05 -9.03 -14.80
CA THR A 243 6.85 -8.21 -14.69
C THR A 243 5.69 -9.06 -14.23
N PHE A 244 4.78 -8.49 -13.44
CA PHE A 244 3.63 -9.20 -12.88
C PHE A 244 2.44 -8.27 -12.79
N ASP A 245 1.24 -8.84 -12.69
CA ASP A 245 0.02 -8.08 -12.49
C ASP A 245 -0.09 -7.64 -11.01
N THR A 246 0.09 -6.34 -10.76
CA THR A 246 0.06 -5.76 -9.41
C THR A 246 -1.31 -5.88 -8.76
N TRP A 247 -2.38 -5.86 -9.55
CA TRP A 247 -3.74 -5.99 -9.05
C TRP A 247 -4.02 -7.44 -8.64
N GLN A 248 -3.65 -8.41 -9.47
CA GLN A 248 -3.80 -9.83 -9.14
C GLN A 248 -3.00 -10.19 -7.88
N LEU A 249 -1.74 -9.75 -7.79
CA LEU A 249 -0.92 -9.95 -6.60
C LEU A 249 -1.54 -9.31 -5.36
N LEU A 250 -2.00 -8.07 -5.46
CA LEU A 250 -2.65 -7.39 -4.34
C LEU A 250 -3.95 -8.11 -3.91
N SER A 251 -4.77 -8.54 -4.88
CA SER A 251 -6.00 -9.27 -4.60
C SER A 251 -5.69 -10.57 -3.87
N ALA A 252 -4.73 -11.35 -4.36
CA ALA A 252 -4.30 -12.59 -3.74
C ALA A 252 -3.79 -12.38 -2.30
N ILE A 253 -2.97 -11.36 -2.05
CA ILE A 253 -2.50 -11.02 -0.69
C ILE A 253 -3.67 -10.62 0.21
N ARG A 254 -4.63 -9.81 -0.29
CA ARG A 254 -5.79 -9.38 0.49
C ARG A 254 -6.70 -10.55 0.86
N GLU A 255 -6.99 -11.43 -0.09
CA GLU A 255 -7.78 -12.64 0.18
C GLU A 255 -7.08 -13.55 1.19
N LYS A 256 -5.77 -13.76 1.03
CA LYS A 256 -4.96 -14.51 1.99
C LYS A 256 -5.01 -13.88 3.38
N ASN A 257 -4.86 -12.56 3.49
CA ASN A 257 -4.95 -11.82 4.74
C ASN A 257 -6.29 -12.04 5.46
N ILE A 258 -7.40 -12.05 4.72
CA ILE A 258 -8.73 -12.32 5.30
C ILE A 258 -8.75 -13.73 5.92
N THR A 259 -8.18 -14.74 5.25
CA THR A 259 -8.09 -16.10 5.80
C THR A 259 -7.18 -16.22 7.02
N LEU A 260 -6.20 -15.32 7.16
CA LEU A 260 -5.33 -15.22 8.33
C LEU A 260 -5.95 -14.39 9.48
N GLY A 261 -7.20 -13.94 9.32
CA GLY A 261 -7.91 -13.15 10.34
C GLY A 261 -7.54 -11.67 10.37
N VAL A 262 -6.89 -11.13 9.34
CA VAL A 262 -6.68 -9.69 9.20
C VAL A 262 -8.00 -9.02 8.85
N GLN A 263 -8.33 -7.93 9.54
CA GLN A 263 -9.53 -7.15 9.25
C GLN A 263 -9.18 -6.03 8.27
N VAL A 264 -9.75 -6.07 7.07
CA VAL A 264 -9.49 -5.09 6.01
C VAL A 264 -10.72 -4.19 5.85
N HIS A 265 -10.54 -2.88 6.01
CA HIS A 265 -11.60 -1.89 5.91
C HIS A 265 -11.27 -0.80 4.89
N PHE A 266 -12.31 -0.34 4.19
CA PHE A 266 -12.22 0.69 3.17
C PHE A 266 -13.00 1.92 3.60
N TYR A 267 -12.32 3.05 3.81
CA TYR A 267 -12.92 4.32 4.26
C TYR A 267 -12.49 5.47 3.36
N GLY A 268 -13.12 6.66 3.46
CA GLY A 268 -12.75 7.82 2.63
C GLY A 268 -11.72 8.75 3.28
N CYS A 269 -11.86 9.01 4.57
CA CYS A 269 -10.96 9.91 5.33
C CYS A 269 -10.67 9.31 6.70
N ILE A 270 -9.39 9.27 7.07
CA ILE A 270 -8.92 8.74 8.36
C ILE A 270 -8.25 9.90 9.09
N SER A 271 -8.64 10.14 10.34
CA SER A 271 -7.99 11.09 11.23
C SER A 271 -7.42 10.33 12.41
N LEU A 272 -6.15 10.57 12.73
CA LEU A 272 -5.49 9.98 13.89
C LEU A 272 -5.39 11.01 14.99
N LYS A 273 -5.88 10.65 16.17
CA LYS A 273 -5.71 11.42 17.40
C LYS A 273 -4.85 10.59 18.34
N LEU A 274 -3.67 11.09 18.67
CA LEU A 274 -2.85 10.50 19.72
C LEU A 274 -3.49 10.84 21.07
N GLY A 275 -4.10 9.85 21.70
CA GLY A 275 -4.49 9.94 23.10
C GLY A 275 -3.25 9.68 23.95
N ILE A 276 -2.76 10.69 24.66
CA ILE A 276 -1.91 10.44 25.82
C ILE A 276 -2.87 9.82 26.85
N GLY A 277 -2.70 8.52 27.13
CA GLY A 277 -3.49 7.85 28.16
C GLY A 277 -3.37 8.58 29.50
N PRO A 278 -4.28 8.36 30.45
CA PRO A 278 -4.11 8.92 31.79
C PRO A 278 -2.73 8.52 32.29
N THR A 279 -1.87 9.51 32.54
CA THR A 279 -0.67 9.29 33.34
C THR A 279 -1.15 8.68 34.65
N ASP A 280 -0.71 7.46 34.96
CA ASP A 280 -1.01 6.80 36.22
C ASP A 280 -0.51 7.73 37.34
N LYS A 281 -1.41 8.56 37.88
CA LYS A 281 -1.17 9.39 39.05
C LYS A 281 -1.22 8.46 40.26
N ARG A 282 -0.25 7.56 40.35
CA ARG A 282 0.13 6.85 41.55
C ARG A 282 1.57 7.23 41.89
N CYS A 283 1.68 8.39 42.51
CA CYS A 283 2.67 8.70 43.53
C CYS A 283 1.90 9.13 44.78
#